data_AF-A0A3Q7G711-F1
#
_entry.id   AF-A0A3Q7G711-F1
#
_cell.length_a   1.000
_cell.length_b   1.000
_cell.length_c   1.000
_cell.angle_alpha   90.00
_cell.angle_beta   90.00
_cell.angle_gamma   90.00
#
_symmetry.space_group_name_H-M   'P 1'
#
loop_
_entity.id
_entity.type
_entity.pdbx_description
1 polymer ?
#
loop_
_entity_poly.entity_id
_entity_poly.type
_entity_poly.pdbx_seq_one_letter_code
_entity_poly.pdbx_strand_id
1 'polypeptide(L)' 'MKSFIMSFLFAMTIFFTLFNHSLGEPKFCPGTFTANDVCANIDCGILALSQWPASKMPHSCTCAASGSSQSLCTCQIVC' A
#
# COMPACT_ATOMS: atom_id res chain seq x y z
N MET A 1 -39.13 -13.09 -4.90
CA MET A 1 -37.86 -12.94 -4.14
C MET A 1 -36.70 -13.69 -4.79
N LYS A 2 -36.82 -14.97 -5.18
CA LYS A 2 -35.75 -15.73 -5.87
C LYS A 2 -35.21 -15.10 -7.16
N SER A 3 -36.07 -14.50 -7.99
CA SER A 3 -35.67 -13.88 -9.26
C SER A 3 -34.83 -12.61 -9.08
N PHE A 4 -35.13 -11.81 -8.04
CA PHE A 4 -34.42 -10.55 -7.77
C PHE A 4 -32.97 -10.79 -7.30
N ILE A 5 -32.75 -11.87 -6.55
CA ILE A 5 -31.43 -12.28 -6.08
C ILE A 5 -30.54 -12.69 -7.25
N MET A 6 -31.09 -13.43 -8.23
CA MET A 6 -30.33 -13.84 -9.42
C MET A 6 -29.94 -12.64 -10.28
N SER A 7 -30.85 -11.69 -10.51
CA SER A 7 -30.51 -10.47 -11.26
C SER A 7 -29.46 -9.61 -10.56
N PHE A 8 -29.49 -9.53 -9.23
CA PHE A 8 -28.49 -8.78 -8.46
C PHE A 8 -27.09 -9.40 -8.56
N LEU A 9 -26.99 -10.73 -8.46
CA LEU A 9 -25.72 -11.43 -8.62
C LEU A 9 -25.15 -11.25 -10.04
N PHE A 10 -26.01 -11.28 -11.06
CA PHE A 10 -25.61 -11.06 -12.45
C PHE A 10 -25.16 -9.62 -12.71
N ALA A 11 -25.81 -8.63 -12.09
CA ALA A 11 -25.39 -7.24 -12.19
C ALA A 11 -24.02 -7.01 -11.53
N MET A 12 -23.78 -7.63 -10.37
CA MET A 12 -22.49 -7.53 -9.67
C MET A 12 -21.35 -8.15 -10.45
N THR A 13 -21.52 -9.34 -11.06
CA THR A 13 -20.45 -9.96 -11.86
C THR A 13 -20.08 -9.10 -13.06
N ILE A 14 -21.06 -8.53 -13.77
CA ILE A 14 -20.79 -7.61 -14.89
C ILE A 14 -20.03 -6.38 -14.40
N PHE A 15 -20.45 -5.78 -13.28
CA PHE A 15 -19.77 -4.65 -12.67
C PHE A 15 -18.30 -4.99 -12.37
N PHE A 16 -18.03 -6.07 -11.64
CA PHE A 16 -16.66 -6.49 -11.33
C PHE A 16 -15.81 -6.77 -12.59
N THR A 17 -16.37 -7.40 -13.63
CA THR A 17 -15.61 -7.65 -14.88
C THR A 17 -15.20 -6.38 -15.60
N LEU A 18 -16.00 -5.31 -15.53
CA LEU A 18 -15.69 -4.01 -16.15
C LEU A 18 -14.58 -3.27 -15.38
N PHE A 19 -14.54 -3.35 -14.04
CA PHE A 19 -13.47 -2.70 -13.26
C PHE A 19 -12.15 -3.45 -13.26
N ASN A 20 -12.16 -4.79 -13.40
CA ASN A 20 -10.94 -5.58 -13.40
C ASN A 20 -10.00 -5.23 -14.58
N HIS A 21 -10.55 -4.83 -15.74
CA HIS A 21 -9.73 -4.48 -16.91
C HIS A 21 -9.06 -3.10 -16.81
N SER A 22 -9.49 -2.25 -15.86
CA SER A 22 -9.01 -0.86 -15.74
C SER A 22 -7.91 -0.66 -14.70
N LEU A 23 -7.54 -1.69 -13.92
CA LEU A 23 -6.68 -1.48 -12.76
C LEU A 23 -5.18 -1.40 -13.06
N GLY A 24 -4.74 -1.83 -14.24
CA GLY A 24 -3.30 -1.85 -14.61
C GLY A 24 -2.44 -2.61 -13.58
N GLU A 25 -1.13 -2.67 -13.80
CA GLU A 25 -0.21 -3.01 -12.72
C GLU A 25 0.05 -1.74 -11.90
N PRO A 26 -0.03 -1.79 -10.55
CA PRO A 26 0.34 -0.65 -9.71
C PRO A 26 1.80 -0.29 -9.99
N LYS A 27 2.08 0.99 -10.29
CA LYS A 27 3.47 1.43 -10.38
C LYS A 27 3.97 1.72 -8.98
N PHE A 28 5.27 1.58 -8.81
CA PHE A 28 5.92 1.78 -7.54
C PHE A 28 6.97 2.87 -7.66
N CYS A 29 6.93 3.81 -6.72
CA CYS A 29 7.87 4.91 -6.60
C CYS A 29 8.57 4.84 -5.24
N PRO A 30 9.85 5.24 -5.15
CA PRO A 30 10.54 5.33 -3.87
C PRO A 30 9.95 6.47 -3.02
N GLY A 31 9.57 6.15 -1.78
CA GLY A 31 9.19 7.10 -0.74
C GLY A 31 10.13 6.96 0.45
N THR A 32 10.61 8.09 0.97
CA THR A 32 11.55 8.12 2.10
C THR A 32 11.03 8.94 3.27
N PHE A 33 11.29 8.49 4.49
CA PHE A 33 11.03 9.24 5.72
C PHE A 33 12.06 8.87 6.79
N THR A 34 12.26 9.76 7.77
CA THR A 34 13.14 9.51 8.91
C THR A 34 12.35 8.99 10.11
N ALA A 35 12.98 8.12 10.89
CA ALA A 35 12.43 7.58 12.13
C ALA A 35 13.39 7.81 13.30
N ASN A 36 12.82 8.05 14.47
CA ASN A 36 13.55 8.34 15.71
C ASN A 36 13.94 7.05 16.44
N ASP A 37 14.78 6.23 15.81
CA ASP A 37 15.50 5.12 16.44
C ASP A 37 16.52 4.55 15.44
N VAL A 38 17.29 3.56 15.87
CA VAL A 38 18.13 2.73 15.00
C VAL A 38 17.31 1.63 14.32
N CYS A 39 17.77 1.17 13.14
CA CYS A 39 17.10 0.14 12.36
C CYS A 39 16.87 -1.20 13.09
N ALA A 40 17.61 -1.48 14.17
CA ALA A 40 17.43 -2.68 14.98
C ALA A 40 16.14 -2.64 15.83
N ASN A 41 15.61 -1.45 16.10
CA ASN A 41 14.49 -1.24 17.03
C ASN A 41 13.19 -0.83 16.33
N ILE A 42 13.20 -0.65 15.01
CA ILE A 42 12.03 -0.16 14.26
C ILE A 42 11.65 -1.07 13.11
N ASP A 43 10.37 -1.02 12.76
CA ASP A 43 9.84 -1.60 11.55
C ASP A 43 9.39 -0.48 10.60
N CYS A 44 10.18 -0.24 9.55
CA CYS A 44 9.87 0.76 8.53
C CYS A 44 8.54 0.46 7.81
N GLY A 45 8.12 -0.80 7.68
CA GLY A 45 6.86 -1.17 7.05
C GLY A 45 5.65 -0.74 7.87
N ILE A 46 5.71 -0.92 9.20
CA ILE A 46 4.64 -0.46 10.10
C ILE A 46 4.62 1.07 10.20
N LEU A 47 5.79 1.70 10.35
CA LEU A 47 5.86 3.17 10.42
C LEU A 47 5.38 3.82 9.11
N ALA A 48 5.69 3.22 7.97
CA ALA A 48 5.23 3.67 6.66
C ALA A 48 3.70 3.76 6.54
N LEU A 49 2.94 2.90 7.23
CA LEU A 49 1.47 2.95 7.23
C LEU A 49 0.92 4.23 7.85
N SER A 50 1.68 4.85 8.77
CA SER A 50 1.32 6.15 9.35
C SER A 50 1.81 7.34 8.51
N GLN A 51 2.77 7.10 7.61
CA GLN A 51 3.38 8.15 6.80
C GLN A 51 2.61 8.44 5.50
N TRP A 52 1.94 7.44 4.94
CA TRP A 52 1.29 7.54 3.64
C TRP A 52 -0.19 7.15 3.68
N PRO A 53 -1.04 7.81 2.87
CA PRO A 53 -2.45 7.43 2.76
C PRO A 53 -2.60 6.06 2.08
N ALA A 54 -3.77 5.43 2.25
CA ALA A 54 -4.05 4.11 1.69
C ALA A 54 -3.86 4.00 0.16
N SER A 55 -4.00 5.12 -0.58
CA SER A 55 -3.73 5.17 -2.03
C SER A 55 -2.25 5.06 -2.39
N LYS A 56 -1.35 5.21 -1.42
CA LYS A 56 0.11 5.12 -1.54
C LYS A 56 0.63 3.98 -0.66
N MET A 57 -0.02 2.82 -0.76
CA MET A 57 0.28 1.66 0.06
C MET A 57 1.78 1.31 -0.05
N PRO A 58 2.51 1.22 1.09
CA PRO A 58 3.93 0.88 1.08
C PRO A 58 4.18 -0.61 0.87
N HIS A 59 5.30 -0.90 0.21
CA HIS A 59 5.82 -2.22 -0.08
C HIS A 59 7.36 -2.18 -0.05
N SER A 60 8.01 -3.34 0.13
CA SER A 60 9.48 -3.48 0.06
C SER A 60 10.27 -2.36 0.77
N CYS A 61 10.06 -2.23 2.08
CA CYS A 61 10.77 -1.24 2.88
C CYS A 61 12.18 -1.68 3.27
N THR A 62 13.12 -0.74 3.24
CA THR A 62 14.50 -0.88 3.71
C THR A 62 14.83 0.19 4.73
N CYS A 63 15.65 -0.15 5.72
CA CYS A 63 16.13 0.78 6.72
C CYS A 63 17.64 1.01 6.56
N ALA A 64 18.05 2.27 6.61
CA ALA A 64 19.45 2.68 6.67
C ALA A 64 19.71 3.54 7.91
N ALA A 65 20.89 3.44 8.52
CA ALA A 65 21.27 4.33 9.61
C ALA A 65 21.45 5.77 9.08
N SER A 66 20.83 6.74 9.75
CA SER A 66 20.88 8.16 9.39
C SER A 66 21.45 9.04 10.53
N GLY A 67 22.06 8.41 11.54
CA GLY A 67 22.63 9.03 12.73
C GLY A 67 22.82 8.01 13.86
N SER A 68 23.28 8.46 15.03
CA SER A 68 23.46 7.59 16.21
C SER A 68 22.15 7.09 16.81
N SER A 69 21.05 7.80 16.57
CA SER A 69 19.70 7.49 17.08
C SER A 69 18.61 7.77 16.04
N GLN A 70 18.97 7.71 14.77
CA GLN A 70 18.07 7.98 13.65
C GLN A 70 18.27 6.97 12.54
N SER A 71 17.19 6.71 11.83
CA SER A 71 17.14 5.83 10.68
C SER A 71 16.39 6.50 9.55
N LEU A 72 16.78 6.16 8.33
CA LEU A 72 16.13 6.52 7.09
C LEU A 72 15.40 5.28 6.57
N CYS A 73 14.08 5.35 6.57
CA CYS A 73 13.22 4.34 5.97
C CYS A 73 12.97 4.71 4.51
N THR A 74 13.17 3.74 3.61
CA THR A 74 12.86 3.87 2.18
C THR A 74 11.92 2.74 1.80
N CYS A 75 10.76 3.03 1.23
CA CYS A 75 9.78 2.04 0.78
C CYS A 75 9.37 2.30 -0.67
N GLN A 76 8.93 1.25 -1.35
CA GLN A 76 8.24 1.34 -2.63
C GLN A 76 6.76 1.62 -2.34
N ILE A 77 6.23 2.77 -2.77
CA ILE A 77 4.83 3.15 -2.58
C ILE A 77 4.10 3.15 -3.91
N VAL A 78 2.78 2.87 -3.88
CA VAL A 78 1.95 2.98 -5.07
C VAL A 78 1.96 4.41 -5.63
N CYS A 79 2.24 4.50 -6.94
CA CYS A 79 2.16 5.65 -7.83
C CYS A 79 1.76 5.15 -9.24
#